data_AF-A0A667IF62-F1
#
_entry.id   AF-A0A667IF62-F1
#
_cell.length_a   1.000
_cell.length_b   1.000
_cell.length_c   1.000
_cell.angle_alpha   90.00
_cell.angle_beta   90.00
_cell.angle_gamma   90.00
#
_symmetry.space_group_name_H-M   'P 1'
#
loop_
_entity.id
_entity.type
_entity.pdbx_description
1 polymer ?
#
loop_
_entity_poly.entity_id
_entity_poly.type
_entity_poly.pdbx_seq_one_letter_code
_entity_poly.pdbx_strand_id
1 'polypeptide(L)'
;MGGAEGGRGLQRPVGRVLGSTWEPGAEAHVVPLFLPRFPQKTATAVAHCKRGNGLIKVNGRPLEMIEPRTLQYKLLEPVLLLGKERFAGVDIRVRVKGGGHVAQIYAIRQSISKALVAYYQKYVDEASKKEIKDILIQYDRTLLVADPRRCESKKFGGPGARARYQKSYR
;
A
#
# COMPACT_ATOMS: atom_id res chain seq x y z
N MET A 1 -17.53 -49.40 -39.21
CA MET A 1 -18.67 -48.75 -38.51
C MET A 1 -18.47 -48.98 -37.02
N GLY A 2 -18.28 -48.02 -36.12
CA GLY A 2 -18.21 -46.57 -36.09
C GLY A 2 -17.80 -46.28 -34.62
N GLY A 3 -16.75 -45.52 -34.37
CA GLY A 3 -16.83 -44.06 -34.31
C GLY A 3 -16.95 -43.66 -32.84
N ALA A 4 -15.81 -43.35 -32.21
CA ALA A 4 -15.76 -42.80 -30.86
C ALA A 4 -16.05 -41.29 -30.92
N GLU A 5 -17.21 -40.87 -30.43
CA GLU A 5 -17.59 -39.47 -30.14
C GLU A 5 -17.99 -39.43 -28.65
N GLY A 6 -17.58 -38.49 -27.80
CA GLY A 6 -17.25 -37.08 -28.04
C GLY A 6 -18.26 -36.22 -27.27
N GLY A 7 -18.01 -35.97 -25.97
CA GLY A 7 -18.92 -35.20 -25.12
C GLY A 7 -18.19 -34.27 -24.15
N ARG A 8 -17.31 -33.42 -24.69
CA ARG A 8 -16.61 -32.37 -23.93
C ARG A 8 -17.63 -31.32 -23.46
N GLY A 9 -17.77 -31.18 -22.14
CA GLY A 9 -18.54 -30.12 -21.52
C GLY A 9 -18.11 -28.74 -22.01
N LEU A 10 -19.10 -27.91 -22.37
CA LEU A 10 -18.90 -26.53 -22.79
C LEU A 10 -18.24 -25.72 -21.65
N GLN A 11 -16.93 -25.53 -21.75
CA GLN A 11 -16.25 -24.42 -21.12
C GLN A 11 -16.48 -23.18 -21.99
N ARG A 12 -17.21 -22.20 -21.44
CA ARG A 12 -17.23 -20.84 -21.95
C ARG A 12 -15.79 -20.28 -21.91
N PRO A 13 -15.29 -19.65 -22.99
CA PRO A 13 -13.97 -19.02 -22.96
C PRO A 13 -14.03 -17.79 -22.05
N VAL A 14 -13.46 -17.89 -20.84
CA VAL A 14 -13.15 -16.70 -20.05
C VAL A 14 -12.03 -15.99 -20.79
N GLY A 15 -12.34 -14.77 -21.25
CA GLY A 15 -11.45 -13.91 -22.01
C GLY A 15 -10.05 -13.88 -21.42
N ARG A 16 -9.09 -14.17 -22.30
CA ARG A 16 -7.65 -14.04 -22.08
C ARG A 16 -7.33 -12.57 -21.79
N VAL A 17 -7.36 -12.16 -20.53
CA VAL A 17 -6.74 -10.90 -20.11
C VAL A 17 -5.23 -11.11 -20.26
N LEU A 18 -4.62 -10.42 -21.24
CA LEU A 18 -3.17 -10.27 -21.35
C LEU A 18 -2.67 -9.57 -20.07
N GLY A 19 -2.42 -10.35 -19.03
CA GLY A 19 -1.82 -9.89 -17.79
C GLY A 19 -0.34 -10.20 -17.81
N SER A 20 0.46 -9.21 -18.26
CA SER A 20 1.90 -9.06 -18.01
C SER A 20 2.50 -10.12 -17.08
N THR A 21 3.07 -11.17 -17.66
CA THR A 21 3.90 -12.15 -16.94
C THR A 21 5.16 -11.42 -16.49
N TRP A 22 5.37 -11.31 -15.18
CA TRP A 22 6.52 -10.64 -14.59
C TRP A 22 7.57 -11.67 -14.22
N GLU A 23 8.79 -11.51 -14.73
CA GLU A 23 9.93 -12.34 -14.37
C GLU A 23 10.49 -12.00 -12.97
N PRO A 24 10.81 -13.03 -12.16
CA PRO A 24 11.31 -12.91 -10.80
C PRO A 24 12.82 -12.62 -10.81
N GLY A 25 13.20 -11.41 -11.21
CA GLY A 25 14.58 -10.92 -11.12
C GLY A 25 14.64 -9.59 -10.39
N ALA A 26 15.41 -9.53 -9.30
CA ALA A 26 15.64 -8.35 -8.45
C ALA A 26 14.41 -7.80 -7.70
N GLU A 27 13.95 -8.53 -6.69
CA GLU A 27 12.96 -8.04 -5.72
C GLU A 27 13.68 -7.38 -4.53
N ALA A 28 13.53 -6.06 -4.38
CA ALA A 28 13.54 -5.49 -3.03
C ALA A 28 12.25 -5.98 -2.37
N HIS A 29 12.36 -7.11 -1.65
CA HIS A 29 11.24 -7.67 -0.92
C HIS A 29 10.69 -6.64 0.06
N VAL A 30 9.38 -6.55 -0.02
CA VAL A 30 8.46 -5.68 0.68
C VAL A 30 8.78 -5.53 2.17
N VAL A 31 8.47 -4.35 2.73
CA VAL A 31 8.13 -4.26 4.15
C VAL A 31 6.67 -4.70 4.27
N PRO A 32 6.35 -5.94 4.71
CA PRO A 32 4.99 -6.24 5.10
C PRO A 32 4.67 -5.35 6.29
N LEU A 33 3.70 -4.46 6.13
CA LEU A 33 3.06 -3.84 7.28
C LEU A 33 2.18 -4.92 7.93
N PHE A 34 2.80 -5.90 8.60
CA PHE A 34 2.08 -6.94 9.33
C PHE A 34 1.54 -6.32 10.61
N LEU A 35 0.29 -5.91 10.56
CA LEU A 35 -0.46 -5.49 11.74
C LEU A 35 -1.54 -6.54 12.00
N PRO A 36 -1.58 -7.18 13.19
CA PRO A 36 -2.61 -8.14 13.53
C PRO A 36 -4.02 -7.54 13.39
N ARG A 37 -4.91 -8.42 12.94
CA ARG A 37 -6.20 -8.18 12.29
C ARG A 37 -7.30 -7.82 13.32
N PHE A 38 -7.65 -6.54 13.46
CA PHE A 38 -8.92 -6.07 14.05
C PHE A 38 -9.39 -4.75 13.38
N PRO A 39 -10.71 -4.48 13.30
CA PRO A 39 -11.32 -3.68 12.24
C PRO A 39 -11.27 -2.17 12.54
N GLN A 40 -10.98 -1.39 11.47
CA GLN A 40 -11.17 0.08 11.26
C GLN A 40 -9.91 0.75 10.68
N LYS A 41 -8.68 0.32 11.03
CA LYS A 41 -7.43 0.74 10.34
C LYS A 41 -6.72 -0.43 9.67
N THR A 42 -7.42 -1.11 8.78
CA THR A 42 -6.96 -2.37 8.12
C THR A 42 -6.49 -2.16 6.69
N ALA A 43 -6.09 -0.94 6.33
CA ALA A 43 -5.45 -0.72 5.04
C ALA A 43 -4.02 -1.24 5.11
N THR A 44 -3.73 -2.28 4.34
CA THR A 44 -2.39 -2.82 4.18
C THR A 44 -1.91 -2.50 2.78
N ALA A 45 -0.75 -1.86 2.67
CA ALA A 45 -0.10 -1.53 1.42
C ALA A 45 1.27 -2.19 1.35
N VAL A 46 1.52 -2.86 0.23
CA VAL A 46 2.70 -3.68 -0.06
C VAL A 46 3.34 -3.08 -1.29
N ALA A 47 4.52 -2.45 -1.13
CA ALA A 47 5.26 -1.84 -2.22
C ALA A 47 6.43 -2.72 -2.67
N HIS A 48 6.53 -2.92 -3.97
CA HIS A 48 7.67 -3.55 -4.63
C HIS A 48 8.44 -2.46 -5.38
N CYS A 49 9.73 -2.34 -5.09
CA CYS A 49 10.63 -1.45 -5.82
C CYS A 49 11.55 -2.26 -6.72
N LYS A 50 11.69 -1.79 -7.95
CA LYS A 50 12.63 -2.32 -8.94
C LYS A 50 13.39 -1.15 -9.58
N ARG A 51 14.57 -1.43 -10.13
CA ARG A 51 15.28 -0.47 -11.00
C ARG A 51 14.46 -0.25 -12.26
N GLY A 52 14.26 0.99 -12.66
CA GLY A 52 13.43 1.32 -13.81
C GLY A 52 13.34 2.82 -14.08
N ASN A 53 12.25 3.25 -14.72
CA ASN A 53 12.13 4.58 -15.33
C ASN A 53 11.27 5.57 -14.53
N GLY A 54 10.99 5.28 -13.24
CA GLY A 54 10.21 6.17 -12.38
C GLY A 54 8.69 5.96 -12.45
N LEU A 55 8.25 4.78 -12.87
CA LEU A 55 6.85 4.46 -13.01
C LEU A 55 6.24 4.03 -11.66
N ILE A 56 5.30 4.82 -11.15
CA ILE A 56 4.57 4.50 -9.92
C ILE A 56 3.15 4.05 -10.22
N LYS A 57 2.82 2.82 -9.83
CA LYS A 57 1.50 2.21 -10.03
C LYS A 57 0.91 1.69 -8.73
N VAL A 58 -0.37 1.95 -8.50
CA VAL A 58 -1.13 1.43 -7.36
C VAL A 58 -2.25 0.53 -7.88
N ASN A 59 -2.27 -0.74 -7.46
CA ASN A 59 -3.24 -1.74 -7.91
C ASN A 59 -3.39 -1.83 -9.45
N GLY A 60 -2.33 -1.51 -10.19
CA GLY A 60 -2.32 -1.51 -11.67
C GLY A 60 -2.79 -0.21 -12.33
N ARG A 61 -3.21 0.79 -11.55
CA ARG A 61 -3.58 2.13 -12.02
C ARG A 61 -2.48 3.15 -11.69
N PRO A 62 -2.34 4.25 -12.46
CA PRO A 62 -1.43 5.34 -12.11
C PRO A 62 -1.92 6.11 -10.87
N LEU A 63 -1.00 6.79 -10.18
CA LEU A 63 -1.28 7.53 -8.93
C LEU A 63 -2.40 8.58 -9.07
N GLU A 64 -2.50 9.22 -10.23
CA GLU A 64 -3.45 10.31 -10.51
C GLU A 64 -4.91 9.83 -10.56
N MET A 65 -5.12 8.54 -10.84
CA MET A 65 -6.45 7.96 -10.98
C MET A 65 -7.01 7.39 -9.66
N ILE A 66 -6.34 7.66 -8.53
CA ILE A 66 -6.79 7.19 -7.22
C ILE A 66 -7.86 8.14 -6.69
N GLU A 67 -9.00 7.59 -6.31
CA GLU A 67 -10.07 8.31 -5.64
C GLU A 67 -9.85 8.27 -4.11
N PRO A 68 -10.26 9.31 -3.36
CA PRO A 68 -10.83 10.61 -3.77
C PRO A 68 -9.77 11.66 -4.17
N ARG A 69 -10.13 12.56 -5.11
CA ARG A 69 -9.24 13.60 -5.65
C ARG A 69 -8.67 14.55 -4.59
N THR A 70 -9.44 14.88 -3.57
CA THR A 70 -9.04 15.82 -2.50
C THR A 70 -7.79 15.37 -1.74
N LEU A 71 -7.58 14.06 -1.62
CA LEU A 71 -6.46 13.48 -0.89
C LEU A 71 -5.28 13.09 -1.79
N GLN A 72 -5.34 13.39 -3.09
CA GLN A 72 -4.24 13.07 -4.01
C GLN A 72 -2.95 13.83 -3.67
N TYR A 73 -3.07 15.07 -3.20
CA TYR A 73 -1.92 15.84 -2.70
C TYR A 73 -1.19 15.09 -1.59
N LYS A 74 -1.92 14.35 -0.74
CA LYS A 74 -1.33 13.55 0.32
C LYS A 74 -0.52 12.36 -0.21
N LEU A 75 -0.85 11.82 -1.38
CA LEU A 75 -0.08 10.74 -2.02
C LEU A 75 1.22 11.25 -2.65
N LEU A 76 1.21 12.47 -3.18
CA LEU A 76 2.34 13.06 -3.90
C LEU A 76 3.40 13.70 -2.99
N GLU A 77 3.08 13.99 -1.73
CA GLU A 77 4.03 14.55 -0.76
C GLU A 77 5.42 13.88 -0.76
N PRO A 78 5.57 12.54 -0.63
CA PRO A 78 6.90 11.92 -0.67
C PRO A 78 7.63 12.12 -1.99
N VAL A 79 6.91 12.26 -3.11
CA VAL A 79 7.50 12.54 -4.42
C VAL A 79 7.96 13.98 -4.52
N LEU A 80 7.19 14.91 -3.97
CA LEU A 80 7.51 16.34 -3.94
C LEU A 80 8.68 16.65 -3.01
N LEU A 81 8.75 16.01 -1.84
CA LEU A 81 9.79 16.23 -0.83
C LEU A 81 11.18 15.78 -1.30
N LEU A 82 11.26 14.64 -1.97
CA LEU A 82 12.52 14.01 -2.37
C LEU A 82 12.99 14.43 -3.77
N GLY A 83 12.13 15.09 -4.54
CA GLY A 83 12.39 15.49 -5.91
C GLY A 83 12.25 14.34 -6.91
N LYS A 84 11.82 14.67 -8.13
CA LYS A 84 11.57 13.67 -9.20
C LYS A 84 12.83 12.92 -9.63
N GLU A 85 14.00 13.52 -9.48
CA GLU A 85 15.29 12.96 -9.87
C GLU A 85 15.60 11.64 -9.16
N ARG A 86 15.28 11.56 -7.85
CA ARG A 86 15.51 10.35 -7.04
C ARG A 86 14.53 9.22 -7.39
N PHE A 87 13.39 9.55 -7.99
CA PHE A 87 12.42 8.55 -8.47
C PHE A 87 12.67 8.11 -9.91
N ALA A 88 13.39 8.89 -10.72
CA ALA A 88 13.59 8.59 -12.14
C ALA A 88 14.27 7.23 -12.40
N GLY A 89 15.07 6.72 -11.45
CA GLY A 89 15.73 5.42 -11.54
C GLY A 89 14.98 4.24 -10.89
N VAL A 90 13.78 4.46 -10.34
CA VAL A 90 13.08 3.46 -9.52
C VAL A 90 11.62 3.31 -9.92
N ASP A 91 11.22 2.10 -10.32
CA ASP A 91 9.82 1.74 -10.54
C ASP A 91 9.19 1.19 -9.26
N ILE A 92 8.01 1.70 -8.91
CA ILE A 92 7.31 1.35 -7.68
C ILE A 92 5.93 0.79 -8.00
N ARG A 93 5.68 -0.45 -7.60
CA ARG A 93 4.36 -1.08 -7.69
C ARG A 93 3.79 -1.31 -6.30
N VAL A 94 2.68 -0.66 -5.99
CA VAL A 94 1.97 -0.79 -4.71
C VAL A 94 0.72 -1.65 -4.88
N ARG A 95 0.57 -2.66 -4.04
CA ARG A 95 -0.67 -3.43 -3.87
C ARG A 95 -1.32 -3.03 -2.56
N VAL A 96 -2.60 -2.67 -2.60
CA VAL A 96 -3.36 -2.21 -1.43
C VAL A 96 -4.60 -3.05 -1.26
N LYS A 97 -4.86 -3.51 -0.03
CA LYS A 97 -6.05 -4.28 0.36
C LYS A 97 -6.58 -3.82 1.71
N GLY A 98 -7.91 -3.87 1.88
CA GLY A 98 -8.59 -3.55 3.14
C GLY A 98 -8.68 -2.06 3.46
N GLY A 99 -9.27 -1.73 4.61
CA GLY A 99 -9.49 -0.35 5.06
C GLY A 99 -10.50 0.45 4.22
N GLY A 100 -10.64 1.75 4.53
CA GLY A 100 -11.37 2.73 3.72
C GLY A 100 -10.43 3.63 2.92
N HIS A 101 -10.96 4.47 2.03
CA HIS A 101 -10.17 5.30 1.10
C HIS A 101 -9.08 6.13 1.79
N VAL A 102 -9.43 6.79 2.90
CA VAL A 102 -8.48 7.60 3.68
C VAL A 102 -7.33 6.75 4.21
N ALA A 103 -7.64 5.63 4.86
CA ALA A 103 -6.64 4.73 5.42
C ALA A 103 -5.72 4.14 4.34
N GLN A 104 -6.27 3.82 3.17
CA GLN A 104 -5.50 3.35 2.02
C GLN A 104 -4.52 4.38 1.51
N ILE A 105 -4.90 5.65 1.44
CA ILE A 105 -4.03 6.74 1.00
C ILE A 105 -2.82 6.91 1.94
N TYR A 106 -3.06 6.93 3.26
CA TYR A 106 -1.98 6.99 4.23
C TYR A 106 -1.06 5.76 4.17
N ALA A 107 -1.62 4.57 3.91
CA ALA A 107 -0.84 3.36 3.73
C ALA A 107 0.04 3.42 2.46
N ILE A 108 -0.50 3.87 1.33
CA ILE A 108 0.26 4.03 0.06
C ILE A 108 1.40 5.02 0.24
N ARG A 109 1.10 6.20 0.79
CA ARG A 109 2.10 7.22 1.14
C ARG A 109 3.25 6.59 1.91
N GLN A 110 2.94 5.88 3.00
CA GLN A 110 3.94 5.27 3.86
C GLN A 110 4.76 4.19 3.13
N SER A 111 4.09 3.37 2.31
CA SER A 111 4.75 2.33 1.54
C SER A 111 5.73 2.90 0.51
N ILE A 112 5.41 4.01 -0.16
CA ILE A 112 6.33 4.67 -1.11
C ILE A 112 7.60 5.14 -0.40
N SER A 113 7.47 5.87 0.71
CA SER A 113 8.61 6.36 1.50
C SER A 113 9.49 5.21 2.02
N LYS A 114 8.89 4.16 2.56
CA LYS A 114 9.64 2.98 3.04
C LYS A 114 10.38 2.26 1.94
N ALA A 115 9.73 2.12 0.78
CA ALA A 115 10.30 1.36 -0.32
C ALA A 115 11.50 2.10 -0.93
N LEU A 116 11.47 3.43 -0.97
CA LEU A 116 12.61 4.24 -1.39
C LEU A 116 13.79 4.13 -0.41
N VAL A 117 13.55 4.26 0.91
CA VAL A 117 14.61 4.07 1.91
C VAL A 117 15.23 2.67 1.84
N ALA A 118 14.40 1.64 1.64
CA ALA A 118 14.86 0.26 1.49
C ALA A 118 15.67 0.05 0.21
N TYR A 119 15.31 0.73 -0.88
CA TYR A 119 16.05 0.69 -2.13
C TYR A 119 17.45 1.29 -1.98
N TYR A 120 17.56 2.49 -1.39
CA TYR A 120 18.85 3.14 -1.16
C TYR A 120 19.75 2.35 -0.21
N GLN A 121 19.17 1.72 0.83
CA GLN A 121 19.90 0.83 1.74
C GLN A 121 20.58 -0.34 1.02
N LYS A 122 19.98 -0.88 -0.04
CA LYS A 122 20.46 -2.08 -0.72
C LYS A 122 21.37 -1.77 -1.92
N TYR A 123 21.15 -0.65 -2.60
CA TYR A 123 21.65 -0.45 -3.97
C TYR A 123 22.50 0.80 -4.21
N VAL A 124 22.58 1.73 -3.25
CA VAL A 124 23.32 2.99 -3.44
C VAL A 124 24.36 3.19 -2.33
N ASP A 125 23.98 3.78 -1.20
CA ASP A 125 24.90 4.13 -0.11
C ASP A 125 24.15 4.50 1.18
N GLU A 126 24.83 4.38 2.32
CA GLU A 126 24.24 4.67 3.64
C GLU A 126 24.10 6.17 3.93
N ALA A 127 24.93 7.02 3.31
CA ALA A 127 24.93 8.46 3.53
C ALA A 127 23.67 9.10 2.94
N SER A 128 23.41 8.86 1.65
CA SER A 128 22.21 9.29 0.94
C SER A 128 20.94 8.75 1.59
N LYS A 129 20.97 7.50 2.09
CA LYS A 129 19.86 6.94 2.87
C LYS A 129 19.59 7.77 4.13
N LYS A 130 20.62 8.16 4.87
CA LYS A 130 20.47 8.94 6.10
C LYS A 130 19.87 10.31 5.80
N GLU A 131 20.34 11.00 4.77
CA GLU A 131 19.78 12.28 4.32
C GLU A 131 18.29 12.16 3.97
N ILE A 132 17.92 11.17 3.15
CA ILE A 132 16.52 10.90 2.77
C ILE A 132 15.66 10.65 4.00
N LYS A 133 16.18 9.84 4.92
CA LYS A 133 15.48 9.47 6.15
C LYS A 133 15.27 10.70 7.05
N ASP A 134 16.28 11.54 7.18
CA ASP A 134 16.24 12.73 8.03
C ASP A 134 15.25 13.77 7.46
N ILE A 135 15.25 14.00 6.14
CA ILE A 135 14.25 14.85 5.46
C ILE A 135 12.83 14.33 5.71
N LEU A 136 12.61 13.02 5.54
CA LEU A 136 11.30 12.41 5.75
C LEU A 136 10.84 12.51 7.22
N ILE A 137 11.74 12.31 8.19
CA ILE A 137 11.43 12.41 9.62
C ILE A 137 11.14 13.85 10.02
N GLN A 138 11.91 14.81 9.51
CA GLN A 138 11.75 16.23 9.80
C GLN A 138 10.40 16.74 9.32
N TYR A 139 9.94 16.26 8.16
CA TYR A 139 8.61 16.61 7.65
C TYR A 139 7.49 15.90 8.42
N ASP A 140 7.50 14.56 8.44
CA ASP A 140 6.45 13.78 9.09
C ASP A 140 6.94 12.37 9.46
N ARG A 141 7.00 12.09 10.76
CA ARG A 141 7.36 10.77 11.29
C ARG A 141 6.46 9.64 10.78
N THR A 142 5.19 9.93 10.43
CA THR A 142 4.24 8.92 9.97
C THR A 142 4.55 8.36 8.57
N LEU A 143 5.41 9.05 7.80
CA LEU A 143 5.91 8.56 6.50
C LEU A 143 6.76 7.29 6.64
N LEU A 144 7.47 7.13 7.76
CA LEU A 144 8.31 5.97 8.03
C LEU A 144 7.73 5.06 9.11
N VAL A 145 7.10 5.61 10.15
CA VAL A 145 6.59 4.83 11.28
C VAL A 145 5.07 4.74 11.22
N ALA A 146 4.50 3.55 11.40
CA ALA A 146 3.05 3.39 11.37
C ALA A 146 2.42 3.95 12.63
N ASP A 147 1.26 4.59 12.50
CA ASP A 147 0.47 5.05 13.66
C ASP A 147 -0.06 3.83 14.43
N PRO A 148 0.32 3.65 15.72
CA PRO A 148 -0.09 2.50 16.50
C PRO A 148 -1.57 2.52 16.91
N ARG A 149 -2.29 3.64 16.75
CA ARG A 149 -3.67 3.78 17.23
C ARG A 149 -4.62 2.75 16.59
N ARG A 150 -5.32 1.97 17.41
CA ARG A 150 -6.35 1.00 17.01
C ARG A 150 -7.68 1.26 17.73
N CYS A 151 -8.77 0.76 17.17
CA CYS A 151 -10.06 0.79 17.85
C CYS A 151 -10.04 -0.19 19.04
N GLU A 152 -10.35 0.32 20.22
CA GLU A 152 -10.53 -0.49 21.43
C GLU A 152 -11.75 -1.40 21.26
N SER A 153 -11.70 -2.59 21.86
CA SER A 153 -12.85 -3.50 21.85
C SER A 153 -14.03 -2.91 22.63
N LYS A 154 -15.24 -3.12 22.11
CA LYS A 154 -16.48 -2.72 22.79
C LYS A 154 -16.58 -3.43 24.15
N LYS A 155 -16.97 -2.69 25.19
CA LYS A 155 -17.26 -3.25 26.52
C LYS A 155 -18.78 -3.35 26.71
N PHE A 156 -19.22 -4.26 27.56
CA PHE A 156 -20.64 -4.42 27.89
C PHE A 156 -21.20 -3.18 28.60
N GLY A 157 -22.52 -3.03 28.70
CA GLY A 157 -23.13 -1.93 29.47
C GLY A 157 -23.04 -0.55 28.78
N GLY A 158 -22.88 -0.52 27.46
CA GLY A 158 -22.95 0.69 26.66
C GLY A 158 -22.73 0.44 25.18
N PRO A 159 -22.92 1.46 24.32
CA PRO A 159 -22.80 1.30 22.88
C PRO A 159 -21.34 1.20 22.41
N GLY A 160 -20.36 1.72 23.17
CA GLY A 160 -18.97 1.86 22.75
C GLY A 160 -17.94 1.22 23.69
N ALA A 161 -16.65 1.41 23.38
CA ALA A 161 -15.55 0.92 24.22
C ALA A 161 -15.52 1.59 25.61
N ARG A 162 -15.81 2.91 25.65
CA ARG A 162 -15.81 3.71 26.89
C ARG A 162 -17.18 4.27 27.26
N ALA A 163 -18.06 4.45 26.26
CA ALA A 163 -19.41 4.95 26.47
C ALA A 163 -20.25 3.93 27.26
N ARG A 164 -20.91 4.39 28.32
CA ARG A 164 -21.86 3.61 29.13
C ARG A 164 -23.28 4.14 28.92
N TYR A 165 -24.28 3.28 29.10
CA TYR A 165 -25.67 3.75 29.13
C TYR A 165 -25.88 4.68 30.33
N GLN A 166 -26.69 5.71 30.13
CA GLN A 166 -27.04 6.65 31.19
C GLN A 166 -27.78 5.91 32.30
N LYS A 167 -27.37 6.14 33.54
CA LYS A 167 -28.06 5.60 34.71
C LYS A 167 -29.17 6.56 35.12
N SER A 168 -30.39 6.07 35.28
CA SER A 168 -31.49 6.78 35.91
C SER A 168 -31.45 6.49 37.42
N TYR A 169 -30.77 7.32 38.20
CA TYR A 169 -30.95 7.28 39.65
C TYR A 169 -32.13 8.16 40.05
N ARG A 170 -32.93 7.63 40.96
CA ARG A 170 -33.93 8.30 41.78
C ARG A 170 -33.78 7.72 43.19
#